data_AF-A0A4U1ZVW8-F1
#
_entry.id   AF-A0A4U1ZVW8-F1
#
_cell.length_a   1.000
_cell.length_b   1.000
_cell.length_c   1.000
_cell.angle_alpha   90.00
_cell.angle_beta   90.00
_cell.angle_gamma   90.00
#
_symmetry.space_group_name_H-M   'P 1'
#
loop_
_entity.id
_entity.type
_entity.pdbx_description
1 polymer ?
#
loop_
_entity_poly.entity_id
_entity_poly.type
_entity_poly.pdbx_seq_one_letter_code
_entity_poly.pdbx_strand_id
1 'polypeptide(L)'
;MFEKVVLRRSEGGIPVTKGEIAEALLFYQNIHIIIDYASFHGLVTQLGMDLFLRLLALPCVTAVYTEEILSTYNDNNEFLYAAIKFVGDQERGELHSRKKRLQYQIEKMGFDRKKSLKYAERFLKLVSKHDLSSDHFVKNGITRSARIQLQDQEYVNQCAQKVVSNQLGKEEIDSRLFLNVDFLDNTEKFKIHSNIDFDFITFKSKRLNPNVGDFNQATLLNQILESHADLLLSSHYGGDFFSSSVSSQLINIKFSQATKRTELNKSELASFKHVVLNDFPSVKEVIDSDRRSFSEFLKLLEKSDRFKKWTVGVNPDVGVVSEYLNELGGQHWLERTPGKTIRYALGSTISAFEPFIGSALSLADTLITDKLAIGWKPNHFVNKHVKPFLNEE
;
A
#
# COMPACT_ATOMS: atom_id res chain seq x y z
N MET A 1 12.00 -11.91 -6.47
CA MET A 1 11.47 -10.55 -6.18
C MET A 1 10.01 -10.47 -6.63
N PHE A 2 9.23 -9.41 -6.33
CA PHE A 2 7.94 -9.10 -7.01
C PHE A 2 6.89 -10.23 -7.16
N GLU A 3 6.82 -11.16 -6.21
CA GLU A 3 5.91 -12.31 -6.31
C GLU A 3 4.45 -11.94 -5.98
N LYS A 4 4.25 -11.31 -4.83
CA LYS A 4 2.93 -10.90 -4.33
C LYS A 4 3.04 -9.57 -3.61
N VAL A 5 2.06 -8.71 -3.84
CA VAL A 5 1.87 -7.47 -3.07
C VAL A 5 0.45 -7.36 -2.53
N VAL A 6 0.32 -6.84 -1.32
CA VAL A 6 -0.93 -6.49 -0.66
C VAL A 6 -1.09 -4.98 -0.70
N LEU A 7 -2.22 -4.51 -1.22
CA LEU A 7 -2.56 -3.10 -1.36
C LEU A 7 -3.71 -2.77 -0.42
N ARG A 8 -3.47 -1.88 0.56
CA ARG A 8 -4.53 -1.37 1.44
C ARG A 8 -4.72 0.15 1.26
N ARG A 9 -3.62 0.89 1.30
CA ARG A 9 -3.59 2.36 1.24
C ARG A 9 -2.44 2.84 0.38
N SER A 10 -2.62 3.99 -0.25
CA SER A 10 -1.52 4.72 -0.88
C SER A 10 -0.55 5.25 0.18
N GLU A 11 0.65 5.66 -0.24
CA GLU A 11 1.68 6.20 0.65
C GLU A 11 1.19 7.41 1.49
N GLY A 12 0.31 8.25 0.92
CA GLY A 12 -0.31 9.37 1.62
C GLY A 12 -1.47 9.01 2.57
N GLY A 13 -1.76 7.73 2.80
CA GLY A 13 -2.86 7.26 3.66
C GLY A 13 -4.25 7.30 3.04
N ILE A 14 -4.36 7.82 1.82
CA ILE A 14 -5.61 7.79 1.04
C ILE A 14 -5.91 6.36 0.54
N PRO A 15 -7.15 6.08 0.16
CA PRO A 15 -7.48 4.82 -0.50
C PRO A 15 -6.64 4.58 -1.76
N VAL A 16 -6.27 3.32 -2.00
CA VAL A 16 -5.44 2.94 -3.16
C VAL A 16 -6.02 3.45 -4.49
N THR A 17 -5.15 3.93 -5.35
CA THR A 17 -5.52 4.50 -6.66
C THR A 17 -5.53 3.45 -7.77
N LYS A 18 -6.25 3.73 -8.87
CA LYS A 18 -6.23 2.89 -10.07
C LYS A 18 -4.83 2.80 -10.70
N GLY A 19 -4.04 3.88 -10.65
CA GLY A 19 -2.67 3.91 -11.14
C GLY A 19 -1.74 3.02 -10.30
N GLU A 20 -1.86 3.04 -8.97
CA GLU A 20 -1.09 2.14 -8.10
C GLU A 20 -1.42 0.67 -8.34
N ILE A 21 -2.70 0.35 -8.53
CA ILE A 21 -3.11 -1.03 -8.87
C ILE A 21 -2.54 -1.44 -10.22
N ALA A 22 -2.60 -0.56 -11.23
CA ALA A 22 -2.05 -0.85 -12.55
C ALA A 22 -0.53 -1.07 -12.50
N GLU A 23 0.18 -0.22 -11.79
CA GLU A 23 1.61 -0.37 -11.61
C GLU A 23 1.96 -1.67 -10.87
N ALA A 24 1.26 -1.98 -9.78
CA ALA A 24 1.43 -3.25 -9.08
C ALA A 24 1.17 -4.45 -10.01
N LEU A 25 0.11 -4.42 -10.81
CA LEU A 25 -0.22 -5.49 -11.77
C LEU A 25 0.86 -5.72 -12.83
N LEU A 26 1.58 -4.66 -13.22
CA LEU A 26 2.63 -4.73 -14.24
C LEU A 26 3.88 -5.44 -13.72
N PHE A 27 4.24 -5.23 -12.44
CA PHE A 27 5.48 -5.75 -11.87
C PHE A 27 5.29 -7.04 -11.06
N TYR A 28 4.19 -7.15 -10.31
CA TYR A 28 3.93 -8.27 -9.42
C TYR A 28 3.11 -9.39 -10.08
N GLN A 29 3.44 -10.65 -9.80
CA GLN A 29 2.63 -11.77 -10.31
C GLN A 29 1.22 -11.74 -9.78
N ASN A 30 1.08 -11.57 -8.46
CA ASN A 30 -0.20 -11.57 -7.77
C ASN A 30 -0.38 -10.29 -6.98
N ILE A 31 -1.60 -9.76 -6.98
CA ILE A 31 -1.99 -8.67 -6.09
C ILE A 31 -3.14 -9.10 -5.18
N HIS A 32 -3.09 -8.64 -3.94
CA HIS A 32 -4.19 -8.76 -2.99
C HIS A 32 -4.69 -7.38 -2.60
N ILE A 33 -5.97 -7.09 -2.79
CA ILE A 33 -6.54 -5.77 -2.50
C ILE A 33 -7.40 -5.87 -1.23
N ILE A 34 -7.10 -5.04 -0.24
CA ILE A 34 -7.92 -4.87 0.96
C ILE A 34 -8.90 -3.73 0.68
N ILE A 35 -10.17 -4.08 0.53
CA ILE A 35 -11.23 -3.16 0.15
C ILE A 35 -12.06 -2.84 1.39
N ASP A 36 -11.82 -1.68 1.99
CA ASP A 36 -12.71 -1.11 3.01
C ASP A 36 -13.77 -0.18 2.39
N TYR A 37 -14.58 0.46 3.25
CA TYR A 37 -15.62 1.39 2.83
C TYR A 37 -15.08 2.52 1.92
N ALA A 38 -13.92 3.10 2.26
CA ALA A 38 -13.34 4.22 1.53
C ALA A 38 -12.66 3.76 0.23
N SER A 39 -11.95 2.63 0.27
CA SER A 39 -11.35 2.01 -0.93
C SER A 39 -12.40 1.54 -1.94
N PHE A 40 -13.52 0.98 -1.48
CA PHE A 40 -14.64 0.67 -2.37
C PHE A 40 -15.14 1.93 -3.08
N HIS A 41 -15.42 3.00 -2.32
CA HIS A 41 -15.89 4.26 -2.89
C HIS A 41 -14.89 4.89 -3.85
N GLY A 42 -13.62 4.97 -3.44
CA GLY A 42 -12.54 5.53 -4.25
C GLY A 42 -12.37 4.79 -5.57
N LEU A 43 -12.31 3.45 -5.55
CA LEU A 43 -12.10 2.65 -6.76
C LEU A 43 -13.31 2.65 -7.69
N VAL A 44 -14.53 2.64 -7.16
CA VAL A 44 -15.74 2.77 -8.00
C VAL A 44 -15.81 4.15 -8.65
N THR A 45 -15.41 5.21 -7.93
CA THR A 45 -15.35 6.56 -8.49
C THR A 45 -14.30 6.65 -9.61
N GLN A 46 -13.14 6.01 -9.44
CA GLN A 46 -12.02 6.07 -10.39
C GLN A 46 -12.19 5.19 -11.63
N LEU A 47 -12.84 4.02 -11.49
CA LEU A 47 -12.95 3.00 -12.55
C LEU A 47 -14.37 2.81 -13.10
N GLY A 48 -15.38 3.17 -12.31
CA GLY A 48 -16.75 2.69 -12.50
C GLY A 48 -16.91 1.22 -12.11
N MET A 49 -18.15 0.79 -11.86
CA MET A 49 -18.45 -0.56 -11.36
C MET A 49 -18.05 -1.68 -12.33
N ASP A 50 -18.26 -1.53 -13.64
CA ASP A 50 -17.98 -2.61 -14.59
C ASP A 50 -16.49 -2.89 -14.73
N LEU A 51 -15.66 -1.85 -14.83
CA LEU A 51 -14.22 -2.02 -14.92
C LEU A 51 -13.61 -2.47 -13.59
N PHE A 52 -14.15 -1.98 -12.47
CA PHE A 52 -13.75 -2.46 -11.15
C PHE A 52 -14.05 -3.97 -10.97
N LEU A 53 -15.22 -4.43 -11.38
CA LEU A 53 -15.54 -5.86 -11.35
C LEU A 53 -14.67 -6.68 -12.31
N ARG A 54 -14.32 -6.12 -13.48
CA ARG A 54 -13.39 -6.78 -14.42
C ARG A 54 -11.98 -6.91 -13.82
N LEU A 55 -11.50 -5.90 -13.11
CA LEU A 55 -10.24 -5.94 -12.35
C LEU A 55 -10.27 -7.07 -11.31
N LEU A 56 -11.32 -7.13 -10.48
CA LEU A 56 -11.45 -8.16 -9.45
C LEU A 56 -11.61 -9.58 -10.00
N ALA A 57 -12.01 -9.72 -11.27
CA ALA A 57 -12.13 -11.01 -11.94
C ALA A 57 -10.83 -11.49 -12.62
N LEU A 58 -9.76 -10.68 -12.60
CA LEU A 58 -8.47 -11.11 -13.14
C LEU A 58 -7.89 -12.26 -12.30
N PRO A 59 -7.34 -13.33 -12.91
CA PRO A 59 -6.80 -14.48 -12.18
C PRO A 59 -5.67 -14.15 -11.19
N CYS A 60 -4.91 -13.08 -11.46
CA CYS A 60 -3.82 -12.59 -10.62
C CYS A 60 -4.27 -11.63 -9.50
N VAL A 61 -5.58 -11.37 -9.38
CA VAL A 61 -6.15 -10.44 -8.40
C VAL A 61 -6.97 -11.24 -7.40
N THR A 62 -6.66 -11.04 -6.13
CA THR A 62 -7.50 -11.48 -5.02
C THR A 62 -7.91 -10.27 -4.20
N ALA A 63 -9.03 -10.35 -3.49
CA ALA A 63 -9.46 -9.24 -2.65
C ALA A 63 -10.28 -9.70 -1.45
N VAL A 64 -10.13 -8.95 -0.35
CA VAL A 64 -10.98 -9.03 0.83
C VAL A 64 -11.79 -7.76 0.96
N TYR A 65 -13.08 -7.90 1.27
CA TYR A 65 -13.95 -6.78 1.60
C TYR A 65 -14.22 -6.73 3.10
N THR A 66 -13.92 -5.60 3.72
CA THR A 66 -14.12 -5.34 5.15
C THR A 66 -15.08 -4.15 5.30
N GLU A 67 -16.28 -4.38 5.83
CA GLU A 67 -17.25 -3.29 6.08
C GLU A 67 -16.88 -2.44 7.28
N GLU A 68 -16.02 -2.97 8.14
CA GLU A 68 -15.62 -2.33 9.38
C GLU A 68 -14.52 -1.30 9.12
N ILE A 69 -14.71 -0.14 9.74
CA ILE A 69 -13.78 0.98 9.77
C ILE A 69 -13.17 0.99 11.16
N LEU A 70 -11.85 0.99 11.23
CA LEU A 70 -11.15 1.16 12.49
C LEU A 70 -11.23 2.61 12.92
N SER A 71 -11.55 2.82 14.19
CA SER A 71 -11.69 4.14 14.75
C SER A 71 -11.29 4.17 16.21
N THR A 72 -10.84 5.33 16.68
CA THR A 72 -10.68 5.60 18.10
C THR A 72 -11.87 6.43 18.58
N TYR A 73 -12.74 5.80 19.36
CA TYR A 73 -13.82 6.49 20.05
C TYR A 73 -13.26 7.23 21.27
N ASN A 74 -13.79 8.43 21.54
CA ASN A 74 -13.45 9.24 22.70
C ASN A 74 -14.75 9.75 23.34
N ASP A 75 -14.90 9.52 24.64
CA ASP A 75 -15.96 10.07 25.48
C ASP A 75 -15.32 10.65 26.74
N ASN A 76 -15.26 11.97 26.85
CA ASN A 76 -14.73 12.68 28.01
C ASN A 76 -13.34 12.18 28.48
N ASN A 77 -12.40 12.03 27.54
CA ASN A 77 -11.03 11.52 27.77
C ASN A 77 -10.95 10.02 28.10
N GLU A 78 -12.05 9.28 27.94
CA GLU A 78 -12.03 7.82 27.89
C GLU A 78 -12.05 7.33 26.43
N PHE A 79 -11.00 6.63 26.04
CA PHE A 79 -10.78 6.16 24.69
C PHE A 79 -11.08 4.67 24.55
N LEU A 80 -11.50 4.27 23.35
CA LEU A 80 -11.72 2.89 22.96
C LEU A 80 -11.32 2.69 21.49
N TYR A 81 -10.55 1.64 21.21
CA TYR A 81 -10.38 1.17 19.84
C TYR A 81 -11.60 0.38 19.39
N ALA A 82 -12.24 0.85 18.33
CA ALA A 82 -13.49 0.31 17.82
C ALA A 82 -13.37 -0.08 16.34
N ALA A 83 -14.13 -1.10 15.97
CA ALA A 83 -14.40 -1.46 14.60
C ALA A 83 -15.88 -1.14 14.34
N ILE A 84 -16.14 -0.07 13.59
CA ILE A 84 -17.50 0.44 13.38
C ILE A 84 -17.96 0.14 11.95
N LYS A 85 -19.27 -0.01 11.74
CA LYS A 85 -19.85 -0.14 10.40
C LYS A 85 -21.18 0.58 10.31
N PHE A 86 -21.49 1.11 9.14
CA PHE A 86 -22.77 1.74 8.87
C PHE A 86 -23.85 0.67 8.73
N VAL A 87 -24.82 0.63 9.65
CA VAL A 87 -25.89 -0.38 9.67
C VAL A 87 -27.22 0.09 9.11
N GLY A 88 -27.31 1.36 8.71
CA GLY A 88 -28.56 1.96 8.25
C GLY A 88 -28.36 3.39 7.79
N ASP A 89 -29.49 4.04 7.50
CA ASP A 89 -29.57 5.43 7.08
C ASP A 89 -30.85 6.05 7.65
N GLN A 90 -30.84 7.36 7.90
CA GLN A 90 -31.98 8.06 8.50
C GLN A 90 -33.25 8.00 7.61
N GLU A 91 -33.11 8.03 6.30
CA GLU A 91 -34.22 7.99 5.35
C GLU A 91 -34.64 6.55 5.03
N ARG A 92 -33.67 5.62 4.96
CA ARG A 92 -33.90 4.22 4.56
C ARG A 92 -34.13 3.24 5.69
N GLY A 93 -33.87 3.63 6.93
CA GLY A 93 -33.89 2.76 8.08
C GLY A 93 -32.73 1.75 8.08
N GLU A 94 -32.95 0.65 8.79
CA GLU A 94 -31.92 -0.37 9.03
C GLU A 94 -31.62 -1.25 7.80
N LEU A 95 -30.33 -1.51 7.57
CA LEU A 95 -29.78 -2.31 6.50
C LEU A 95 -29.10 -3.56 7.07
N HIS A 96 -29.93 -4.55 7.40
CA HIS A 96 -29.52 -5.75 8.14
C HIS A 96 -28.54 -6.70 7.44
N SER A 97 -28.26 -6.53 6.14
CA SER A 97 -27.33 -7.42 5.43
C SER A 97 -26.24 -6.67 4.68
N ARG A 98 -25.05 -7.28 4.60
CA ARG A 98 -23.90 -6.80 3.83
C ARG A 98 -24.28 -6.46 2.38
N LYS A 99 -25.13 -7.30 1.77
CA LYS A 99 -25.66 -7.03 0.43
C LYS A 99 -26.50 -5.76 0.38
N LYS A 100 -27.42 -5.54 1.32
CA LYS A 100 -28.27 -4.34 1.36
C LYS A 100 -27.45 -3.07 1.63
N ARG A 101 -26.45 -3.15 2.52
CA ARG A 101 -25.53 -2.04 2.80
C ARG A 101 -24.69 -1.67 1.58
N LEU A 102 -24.08 -2.65 0.93
CA LEU A 102 -23.30 -2.43 -0.29
C LEU A 102 -24.16 -1.90 -1.44
N GLN A 103 -25.35 -2.48 -1.63
CA GLN A 103 -26.31 -1.98 -2.60
C GLN A 103 -26.60 -0.50 -2.34
N TYR A 104 -26.89 -0.14 -1.08
CA TYR A 104 -27.16 1.24 -0.73
C TYR A 104 -25.98 2.18 -1.00
N GLN A 105 -24.76 1.76 -0.67
CA GLN A 105 -23.54 2.51 -0.97
C GLN A 105 -23.38 2.77 -2.46
N ILE A 106 -23.66 1.77 -3.32
CA ILE A 106 -23.62 1.91 -4.78
C ILE A 106 -24.74 2.86 -5.27
N GLU A 107 -25.94 2.79 -4.69
CA GLU A 107 -27.03 3.73 -5.02
C GLU A 107 -26.66 5.19 -4.70
N LYS A 108 -25.95 5.43 -3.60
CA LYS A 108 -25.44 6.78 -3.25
C LYS A 108 -24.38 7.30 -4.22
N MET A 109 -23.77 6.44 -5.04
CA MET A 109 -22.88 6.83 -6.13
C MET A 109 -23.64 7.16 -7.43
N GLY A 110 -24.98 7.19 -7.41
CA GLY A 110 -25.82 7.59 -8.54
C GLY A 110 -26.33 6.45 -9.42
N PHE A 111 -26.09 5.19 -9.04
CA PHE A 111 -26.61 4.04 -9.78
C PHE A 111 -28.06 3.71 -9.39
N ASP A 112 -28.86 3.30 -10.39
CA ASP A 112 -30.24 2.87 -10.12
C ASP A 112 -30.30 1.62 -9.24
N ARG A 113 -31.38 1.49 -8.47
CA ARG A 113 -31.57 0.43 -7.48
C ARG A 113 -31.40 -1.00 -8.04
N LYS A 114 -31.89 -1.28 -9.25
CA LYS A 114 -31.81 -2.63 -9.84
C LYS A 114 -30.37 -2.94 -10.25
N LYS A 115 -29.68 -1.98 -10.84
CA LYS A 115 -28.27 -2.10 -11.25
C LYS A 115 -27.35 -2.19 -10.04
N SER A 116 -27.59 -1.40 -9.00
CA SER A 116 -26.86 -1.46 -7.73
C SER A 116 -26.96 -2.83 -7.04
N LEU A 117 -28.14 -3.45 -7.04
CA LEU A 117 -28.29 -4.80 -6.51
C LEU A 117 -27.46 -5.82 -7.29
N LYS A 118 -27.52 -5.79 -8.63
CA LYS A 118 -26.72 -6.68 -9.48
C LYS A 118 -25.23 -6.48 -9.27
N TYR A 119 -24.78 -5.24 -9.13
CA TYR A 119 -23.38 -4.93 -8.86
C TYR A 119 -22.92 -5.40 -7.48
N ALA A 120 -23.73 -5.18 -6.43
CA ALA A 120 -23.43 -5.70 -5.11
C ALA A 120 -23.29 -7.23 -5.11
N GLU A 121 -24.19 -7.94 -5.81
CA GLU A 121 -24.13 -9.40 -5.92
C GLU A 121 -22.89 -9.89 -6.69
N ARG A 122 -22.54 -9.23 -7.80
CA ARG A 122 -21.32 -9.56 -8.55
C ARG A 122 -20.07 -9.29 -7.72
N PHE A 123 -19.99 -8.14 -7.06
CA PHE A 123 -18.86 -7.78 -6.20
C PHE A 123 -18.66 -8.79 -5.08
N LEU A 124 -19.72 -9.12 -4.32
CA LEU A 124 -19.63 -10.04 -3.18
C LEU A 124 -19.31 -11.50 -3.57
N LYS A 125 -19.39 -11.84 -4.86
CA LYS A 125 -18.94 -13.14 -5.42
C LYS A 125 -17.44 -13.14 -5.75
N LEU A 126 -16.84 -11.98 -6.01
CA LEU A 126 -15.44 -11.84 -6.40
C LEU A 126 -14.49 -11.61 -5.21
N VAL A 127 -15.04 -11.35 -4.02
CA VAL A 127 -14.26 -11.01 -2.83
C VAL A 127 -14.56 -11.96 -1.66
N SER A 128 -13.52 -12.25 -0.86
CA SER A 128 -13.73 -12.77 0.48
C SER A 128 -14.28 -11.65 1.38
N LYS A 129 -14.97 -12.01 2.47
CA LYS A 129 -15.66 -11.03 3.30
C LYS A 129 -15.38 -11.34 4.76
N HIS A 130 -14.64 -10.46 5.42
CA HIS A 130 -14.18 -10.66 6.79
C HIS A 130 -14.32 -9.37 7.59
N ASP A 131 -14.51 -9.53 8.89
CA ASP A 131 -14.66 -8.43 9.83
C ASP A 131 -13.34 -8.25 10.58
N LEU A 132 -12.90 -7.00 10.76
CA LEU A 132 -11.64 -6.66 11.42
C LEU A 132 -11.70 -7.00 12.92
N SER A 133 -12.91 -6.98 13.49
CA SER A 133 -13.17 -7.39 14.87
C SER A 133 -13.25 -8.91 15.07
N SER A 134 -13.26 -9.70 13.99
CA SER A 134 -13.36 -11.17 14.08
C SER A 134 -12.01 -11.84 14.25
N ASP A 135 -12.03 -13.12 14.62
CA ASP A 135 -10.83 -13.96 14.79
C ASP A 135 -10.10 -14.31 13.48
N HIS A 136 -10.60 -13.84 12.34
CA HIS A 136 -10.05 -14.22 11.03
C HIS A 136 -8.60 -13.78 10.84
N PHE A 137 -8.27 -12.54 11.23
CA PHE A 137 -6.94 -11.96 11.06
C PHE A 137 -6.03 -12.22 12.26
N VAL A 138 -6.60 -12.12 13.46
CA VAL A 138 -5.91 -12.33 14.74
C VAL A 138 -6.93 -12.76 15.79
N LYS A 139 -6.50 -13.58 16.75
CA LYS A 139 -7.36 -13.99 17.87
C LYS A 139 -7.90 -12.78 18.65
N ASN A 140 -9.21 -12.77 18.89
CA ASN A 140 -10.00 -11.71 19.50
C ASN A 140 -10.09 -10.40 18.69
N GLY A 141 -9.75 -10.41 17.40
CA GLY A 141 -9.86 -9.27 16.52
C GLY A 141 -8.76 -8.20 16.67
N ILE A 142 -8.66 -7.35 15.65
CA ILE A 142 -7.58 -6.37 15.51
C ILE A 142 -7.63 -5.30 16.61
N THR A 143 -8.82 -4.82 16.99
CA THR A 143 -8.97 -3.74 17.99
C THR A 143 -8.46 -4.17 19.36
N ARG A 144 -8.78 -5.39 19.81
CA ARG A 144 -8.31 -5.93 21.08
C ARG A 144 -6.82 -6.24 21.05
N SER A 145 -6.32 -6.77 19.92
CA SER A 145 -4.88 -6.95 19.72
C SER A 145 -4.12 -5.62 19.79
N ALA A 146 -4.63 -4.55 19.16
CA ALA A 146 -4.05 -3.21 19.22
C ALA A 146 -4.06 -2.65 20.65
N ARG A 147 -5.14 -2.88 21.40
CA ARG A 147 -5.24 -2.45 22.80
C ARG A 147 -4.18 -3.12 23.68
N ILE A 148 -3.88 -4.41 23.45
CA ILE A 148 -2.82 -5.11 24.18
C ILE A 148 -1.47 -4.45 23.91
N GLN A 149 -1.21 -3.99 22.67
CA GLN A 149 0.05 -3.30 22.36
C GLN A 149 0.23 -1.97 23.10
N LEU A 150 -0.87 -1.30 23.48
CA LEU A 150 -0.78 -0.07 24.26
C LEU A 150 -0.22 -0.29 25.69
N GLN A 151 -0.06 -1.54 26.14
CA GLN A 151 0.59 -1.85 27.42
C GLN A 151 2.11 -1.62 27.38
N ASP A 152 2.69 -1.56 26.19
CA ASP A 152 4.12 -1.29 25.97
C ASP A 152 4.35 0.23 25.90
N GLN A 153 4.58 0.85 27.06
CA GLN A 153 4.67 2.32 27.17
C GLN A 153 5.83 2.91 26.37
N GLU A 154 6.94 2.17 26.24
CA GLU A 154 8.08 2.60 25.43
C GLU A 154 7.69 2.65 23.95
N TYR A 155 7.07 1.57 23.45
CA TYR A 155 6.54 1.52 22.09
C TYR A 155 5.55 2.66 21.81
N VAL A 156 4.60 2.90 22.72
CA VAL A 156 3.59 3.96 22.56
C VAL A 156 4.24 5.33 22.45
N ASN A 157 5.23 5.62 23.28
CA ASN A 157 5.95 6.90 23.24
C ASN A 157 6.73 7.06 21.94
N GLN A 158 7.42 6.03 21.46
CA GLN A 158 8.12 6.06 20.17
C GLN A 158 7.16 6.27 19.00
N CYS A 159 5.98 5.63 19.02
CA CYS A 159 4.94 5.86 18.02
C CYS A 159 4.40 7.29 18.06
N ALA A 160 4.05 7.80 19.24
CA ALA A 160 3.54 9.15 19.40
C ALA A 160 4.55 10.19 18.89
N GLN A 161 5.82 9.99 19.22
CA GLN A 161 6.92 10.78 18.71
C GLN A 161 6.98 10.75 17.17
N LYS A 162 7.00 9.55 16.57
CA LYS A 162 7.08 9.43 15.11
C LYS A 162 5.89 10.06 14.39
N VAL A 163 4.67 9.89 14.92
CA VAL A 163 3.45 10.51 14.40
C VAL A 163 3.54 12.03 14.45
N VAL A 164 3.94 12.62 15.59
CA VAL A 164 4.09 14.08 15.74
C VAL A 164 5.15 14.63 14.78
N SER A 165 6.27 13.92 14.63
CA SER A 165 7.34 14.26 13.69
C SER A 165 6.83 14.36 12.26
N ASN A 166 6.07 13.35 11.80
CA ASN A 166 5.47 13.34 10.47
C ASN A 166 4.45 14.46 10.28
N GLN A 167 3.60 14.70 11.27
CA GLN A 167 2.56 15.74 11.22
C GLN A 167 3.14 17.15 11.13
N LEU A 168 4.34 17.37 11.71
CA LEU A 168 5.07 18.63 11.63
C LEU A 168 6.03 18.72 10.43
N GLY A 169 6.23 17.63 9.69
CA GLY A 169 7.22 17.57 8.61
C GLY A 169 8.67 17.74 9.10
N LYS A 170 8.98 17.21 10.28
CA LYS A 170 10.32 17.27 10.88
C LYS A 170 10.91 15.88 11.02
N GLU A 171 12.23 15.78 10.91
CA GLU A 171 12.96 14.51 11.17
C GLU A 171 13.18 14.27 12.66
N GLU A 172 13.39 15.34 13.43
CA GLU A 172 13.62 15.31 14.88
C GLU A 172 12.58 16.14 15.64
N ILE A 173 12.19 15.62 16.80
CA ILE A 173 11.26 16.24 17.74
C ILE A 173 11.78 16.08 19.17
N ASP A 174 11.19 16.83 20.11
CA ASP A 174 11.56 16.76 21.53
C ASP A 174 11.32 15.35 22.10
N SER A 175 12.38 14.69 22.52
CA SER A 175 12.35 13.34 23.10
C SER A 175 11.61 13.27 24.44
N ARG A 176 11.30 14.42 25.05
CA ARG A 176 10.47 14.52 26.26
C ARG A 176 8.98 14.40 25.97
N LEU A 177 8.56 14.38 24.71
CA LEU A 177 7.16 14.14 24.34
C LEU A 177 6.74 12.72 24.76
N PHE A 178 5.62 12.62 25.45
CA PHE A 178 5.06 11.36 25.92
C PHE A 178 3.56 11.26 25.67
N LEU A 179 3.08 10.03 25.55
CA LEU A 179 1.68 9.63 25.48
C LEU A 179 1.50 8.41 26.37
N ASN A 180 1.09 8.64 27.62
CA ASN A 180 0.88 7.57 28.60
C ASN A 180 -0.55 7.04 28.54
N VAL A 181 -0.69 5.72 28.72
CA VAL A 181 -1.96 5.01 28.64
C VAL A 181 -2.31 4.40 30.00
N ASP A 182 -3.42 4.84 30.57
CA ASP A 182 -3.96 4.28 31.82
C ASP A 182 -5.18 3.42 31.52
N PHE A 183 -5.09 2.12 31.77
CA PHE A 183 -6.19 1.20 31.51
C PHE A 183 -7.24 1.25 32.63
N LEU A 184 -8.51 1.23 32.26
CA LEU A 184 -9.61 1.21 33.21
C LEU A 184 -10.01 -0.23 33.54
N ASP A 185 -10.12 -0.54 34.84
CA ASP A 185 -10.47 -1.87 35.31
C ASP A 185 -11.83 -2.35 34.77
N ASN A 186 -11.91 -3.63 34.42
CA ASN A 186 -13.13 -4.30 33.95
C ASN A 186 -13.81 -3.65 32.72
N THR A 187 -13.06 -2.88 31.91
CA THR A 187 -13.57 -2.30 30.66
C THR A 187 -12.55 -2.41 29.52
N GLU A 188 -13.00 -2.23 28.28
CA GLU A 188 -12.11 -2.11 27.12
C GLU A 188 -11.56 -0.68 26.96
N LYS A 189 -12.03 0.28 27.76
CA LYS A 189 -11.63 1.68 27.70
C LYS A 189 -10.26 1.92 28.37
N PHE A 190 -9.65 3.04 28.01
CA PHE A 190 -8.40 3.54 28.58
C PHE A 190 -8.38 5.07 28.56
N LYS A 191 -7.54 5.69 29.40
CA LYS A 191 -7.31 7.14 29.44
C LYS A 191 -5.93 7.47 28.88
N ILE A 192 -5.79 8.68 28.37
CA ILE A 192 -4.51 9.20 27.87
C ILE A 192 -4.06 10.39 28.69
N HIS A 193 -2.76 10.39 29.00
CA HIS A 193 -2.05 11.52 29.58
C HIS A 193 -0.87 11.88 28.67
N SER A 194 -0.73 13.16 28.33
CA SER A 194 0.29 13.59 27.38
C SER A 194 0.70 15.05 27.62
N ASN A 195 1.94 15.38 27.24
CA ASN A 195 2.44 16.75 27.13
C ASN A 195 2.50 17.25 25.67
N ILE A 196 1.89 16.53 24.72
CA ILE A 196 1.82 16.94 23.32
C ILE A 196 0.87 18.13 23.17
N ASP A 197 1.35 19.20 22.55
CA ASP A 197 0.56 20.37 22.21
C ASP A 197 -0.18 20.16 20.88
N PHE A 198 -1.35 19.53 20.96
CA PHE A 198 -2.19 19.19 19.80
C PHE A 198 -2.71 20.42 19.05
N ASP A 199 -3.01 21.51 19.76
CA ASP A 199 -3.50 22.75 19.16
C ASP A 199 -2.40 23.43 18.32
N PHE A 200 -1.17 23.49 18.85
CA PHE A 200 -0.02 23.99 18.11
C PHE A 200 0.26 23.18 16.85
N ILE A 201 0.23 21.84 16.95
CA ILE A 201 0.46 20.96 15.81
C ILE A 201 -0.63 21.17 14.76
N THR A 202 -1.91 21.19 15.16
CA THR A 202 -3.04 21.46 14.26
C THR A 202 -2.88 22.79 13.54
N PHE A 203 -2.54 23.86 14.28
CA PHE A 203 -2.30 25.18 13.70
C PHE A 203 -1.18 25.15 12.65
N LYS A 204 -0.05 24.49 12.95
CA LYS A 204 1.07 24.37 12.01
C LYS A 204 0.70 23.57 10.77
N SER A 205 0.04 22.42 10.93
CA SER A 205 -0.35 21.57 9.80
C SER A 205 -1.35 22.26 8.88
N LYS A 206 -2.35 22.97 9.43
CA LYS A 206 -3.32 23.74 8.62
C LYS A 206 -2.70 24.90 7.85
N ARG A 207 -1.59 25.48 8.33
CA ARG A 207 -0.83 26.49 7.57
C ARG A 207 -0.13 25.91 6.34
N LEU A 208 0.25 24.63 6.37
CA LEU A 208 0.85 23.93 5.23
C LEU A 208 -0.21 23.40 4.28
N ASN A 209 -1.29 22.83 4.82
CA ASN A 209 -2.42 22.32 4.06
C ASN A 209 -3.74 22.70 4.78
N PRO A 210 -4.47 23.73 4.32
CA PRO A 210 -5.72 24.17 4.94
C PRO A 210 -6.81 23.10 5.01
N ASN A 211 -6.73 22.06 4.17
CA ASN A 211 -7.71 20.98 4.11
C ASN A 211 -7.40 19.82 5.07
N VAL A 212 -6.30 19.89 5.84
CA VAL A 212 -6.00 18.87 6.84
C VAL A 212 -6.96 18.99 8.02
N GLY A 213 -7.47 17.86 8.50
CA GLY A 213 -8.31 17.79 9.69
C GLY A 213 -7.55 18.18 10.96
N ASP A 214 -8.30 18.32 12.06
CA ASP A 214 -7.70 18.58 13.37
C ASP A 214 -6.85 17.39 13.83
N PHE A 215 -5.69 17.68 14.39
CA PHE A 215 -4.81 16.69 14.99
C PHE A 215 -4.99 16.68 16.50
N ASN A 216 -5.53 15.59 17.04
CA ASN A 216 -5.82 15.39 18.45
C ASN A 216 -5.42 13.98 18.92
N GLN A 217 -5.61 13.70 20.22
CA GLN A 217 -5.28 12.39 20.82
C GLN A 217 -5.95 11.22 20.08
N ALA A 218 -7.24 11.33 19.72
CA ALA A 218 -7.95 10.27 19.02
C ALA A 218 -7.36 10.03 17.63
N THR A 219 -6.98 11.08 16.89
CA THR A 219 -6.33 10.92 15.58
C THR A 219 -4.95 10.28 15.67
N LEU A 220 -4.16 10.61 16.70
CA LEU A 220 -2.85 10.01 16.95
C LEU A 220 -3.01 8.51 17.28
N LEU A 221 -3.89 8.19 18.23
CA LEU A 221 -4.22 6.82 18.59
C LEU A 221 -4.76 6.02 17.40
N ASN A 222 -5.56 6.66 16.54
CA ASN A 222 -6.06 6.01 15.33
C ASN A 222 -4.93 5.63 14.36
N GLN A 223 -3.87 6.44 14.25
CA GLN A 223 -2.70 6.08 13.44
C GLN A 223 -1.96 4.87 14.01
N ILE A 224 -1.86 4.75 15.33
CA ILE A 224 -1.29 3.56 15.99
C ILE A 224 -2.17 2.32 15.69
N LEU A 225 -3.49 2.45 15.87
CA LEU A 225 -4.44 1.38 15.56
C LEU A 225 -4.35 0.91 14.10
N GLU A 226 -4.34 1.84 13.15
CA GLU A 226 -4.25 1.55 11.73
C GLU A 226 -2.92 0.89 11.34
N SER A 227 -1.82 1.33 11.96
CA SER A 227 -0.50 0.75 11.74
C SER A 227 -0.40 -0.69 12.28
N HIS A 228 -1.04 -0.95 13.42
CA HIS A 228 -1.16 -2.32 13.93
C HIS A 228 -2.02 -3.21 13.03
N ALA A 229 -3.14 -2.68 12.53
CA ALA A 229 -3.98 -3.40 11.59
C ALA A 229 -3.21 -3.75 10.30
N ASP A 230 -2.44 -2.80 9.77
CA ASP A 230 -1.57 -3.00 8.62
C ASP A 230 -0.56 -4.14 8.84
N LEU A 231 0.10 -4.16 10.01
CA LEU A 231 1.02 -5.24 10.38
C LEU A 231 0.33 -6.61 10.43
N LEU A 232 -0.85 -6.68 11.03
CA LEU A 232 -1.57 -7.95 11.14
C LEU A 232 -2.07 -8.43 9.78
N LEU A 233 -2.58 -7.52 8.95
CA LEU A 233 -3.02 -7.82 7.59
C LEU A 233 -1.84 -8.23 6.70
N SER A 234 -0.68 -7.57 6.85
CA SER A 234 0.54 -7.94 6.14
C SER A 234 1.03 -9.32 6.56
N SER A 235 1.01 -9.61 7.86
CA SER A 235 1.39 -10.91 8.39
C SER A 235 0.44 -12.02 7.95
N HIS A 236 -0.86 -11.74 7.89
CA HIS A 236 -1.89 -12.70 7.50
C HIS A 236 -1.81 -13.07 6.01
N TYR A 237 -1.71 -12.07 5.13
CA TYR A 237 -1.72 -12.30 3.68
C TYR A 237 -0.34 -12.61 3.10
N GLY A 238 0.73 -12.18 3.76
CA GLY A 238 2.10 -12.33 3.30
C GLY A 238 2.41 -11.59 1.99
N GLY A 239 3.68 -11.58 1.61
CA GLY A 239 4.18 -10.82 0.47
C GLY A 239 4.55 -9.38 0.85
N ASP A 240 4.80 -8.56 -0.16
CA ASP A 240 5.10 -7.14 0.06
C ASP A 240 3.83 -6.40 0.48
N PHE A 241 3.94 -5.39 1.34
CA PHE A 241 2.75 -4.71 1.87
C PHE A 241 2.81 -3.20 1.64
N PHE A 242 1.90 -2.69 0.82
CA PHE A 242 1.82 -1.26 0.52
C PHE A 242 0.74 -0.63 1.38
N SER A 243 1.20 0.21 2.31
CA SER A 243 0.39 1.11 3.13
C SER A 243 1.04 2.50 3.17
N SER A 244 0.46 3.38 3.98
CA SER A 244 0.94 4.72 4.25
C SER A 244 2.37 4.73 4.81
N SER A 245 3.09 5.81 4.52
CA SER A 245 4.45 6.02 5.03
C SER A 245 4.50 6.01 6.56
N VAL A 246 3.50 6.63 7.21
CA VAL A 246 3.36 6.63 8.67
C VAL A 246 3.25 5.21 9.21
N SER A 247 2.36 4.39 8.63
CA SER A 247 2.20 3.00 9.05
C SER A 247 3.49 2.20 8.92
N SER A 248 4.17 2.29 7.78
CA SER A 248 5.47 1.60 7.61
C SER A 248 6.50 2.02 8.65
N GLN A 249 6.58 3.30 8.99
CA GLN A 249 7.48 3.79 10.03
C GLN A 249 7.10 3.28 11.43
N LEU A 250 5.80 3.23 11.77
CA LEU A 250 5.36 2.72 13.08
C LEU A 250 5.57 1.20 13.20
N ILE A 251 5.43 0.46 12.11
CA ILE A 251 5.75 -0.97 12.07
C ILE A 251 7.26 -1.18 12.29
N ASN A 252 8.12 -0.36 11.69
CA ASN A 252 9.57 -0.46 11.80
C ASN A 252 10.11 -0.27 13.22
N ILE A 253 9.38 0.47 14.07
CA ILE A 253 9.73 0.63 15.49
C ILE A 253 9.82 -0.74 16.18
N LYS A 254 8.90 -1.67 15.88
CA LYS A 254 8.82 -2.97 16.55
C LYS A 254 9.32 -4.13 15.69
N PHE A 255 9.24 -4.00 14.37
CA PHE A 255 9.55 -5.07 13.42
C PHE A 255 10.36 -4.57 12.21
N SER A 256 11.57 -4.06 12.46
CA SER A 256 12.46 -3.55 11.39
C SER A 256 12.74 -4.55 10.26
N GLN A 257 12.62 -5.86 10.51
CA GLN A 257 12.78 -6.89 9.48
C GLN A 257 11.48 -7.17 8.70
N ALA A 258 10.29 -6.84 9.24
CA ALA A 258 9.01 -7.19 8.60
C ALA A 258 8.75 -6.40 7.32
N THR A 259 9.32 -5.21 7.19
CA THR A 259 9.15 -4.32 6.04
C THR A 259 10.34 -4.34 5.08
N LYS A 260 11.50 -4.85 5.51
CA LYS A 260 12.77 -4.81 4.76
C LYS A 260 12.63 -5.28 3.31
N ARG A 261 11.95 -6.41 3.08
CA ARG A 261 11.67 -6.93 1.73
C ARG A 261 10.82 -5.97 0.90
N THR A 262 9.79 -5.37 1.50
CA THR A 262 8.91 -4.39 0.83
C THR A 262 9.71 -3.14 0.46
N GLU A 263 10.52 -2.62 1.38
CA GLU A 263 11.37 -1.44 1.15
C GLU A 263 12.38 -1.69 0.03
N LEU A 264 13.03 -2.86 0.02
CA LEU A 264 13.93 -3.28 -1.06
C LEU A 264 13.20 -3.30 -2.41
N ASN A 265 12.04 -3.94 -2.50
CA ASN A 265 11.30 -4.04 -3.76
C ASN A 265 10.75 -2.68 -4.24
N LYS A 266 10.36 -1.78 -3.31
CA LYS A 266 10.01 -0.38 -3.64
C LYS A 266 11.21 0.38 -4.20
N SER A 267 12.38 0.24 -3.58
CA SER A 267 13.64 0.86 -4.03
C SER A 267 14.07 0.34 -5.41
N GLU A 268 13.96 -0.96 -5.63
CA GLU A 268 14.21 -1.61 -6.93
C GLU A 268 13.27 -1.10 -8.02
N LEU A 269 11.98 -0.98 -7.72
CA LEU A 269 11.00 -0.41 -8.65
C LEU A 269 11.31 1.06 -8.98
N ALA A 270 11.64 1.87 -7.98
CA ALA A 270 12.03 3.27 -8.17
C ALA A 270 13.29 3.38 -9.04
N SER A 271 14.29 2.53 -8.77
CA SER A 271 15.53 2.46 -9.54
C SER A 271 15.28 2.03 -10.98
N PHE A 272 14.40 1.04 -11.21
CA PHE A 272 14.01 0.61 -12.54
C PHE A 272 13.35 1.75 -13.33
N LYS A 273 12.42 2.48 -12.71
CA LYS A 273 11.81 3.66 -13.36
C LYS A 273 12.85 4.69 -13.75
N HIS A 274 13.71 5.06 -12.80
CA HIS A 274 14.74 6.08 -13.02
C HIS A 274 15.79 5.69 -14.06
N VAL A 275 16.15 4.40 -14.17
CA VAL A 275 17.18 3.94 -15.10
C VAL A 275 16.61 3.57 -16.47
N VAL A 276 15.46 2.89 -16.51
CA VAL A 276 14.90 2.30 -17.75
C VAL A 276 13.85 3.20 -18.41
N LEU A 277 13.14 3.99 -17.60
CA LEU A 277 12.01 4.82 -18.01
C LEU A 277 12.25 6.32 -17.72
N ASN A 278 13.50 6.78 -17.57
CA ASN A 278 13.85 8.13 -17.12
C ASN A 278 13.12 9.27 -17.89
N ASP A 279 12.91 9.07 -19.19
CA ASP A 279 12.30 10.07 -20.07
C ASP A 279 10.76 9.91 -20.19
N PHE A 280 10.17 9.01 -19.39
CA PHE A 280 8.75 8.68 -19.43
C PHE A 280 8.11 8.84 -18.05
N PRO A 281 6.85 9.30 -17.97
CA PRO A 281 6.07 9.18 -16.73
C PRO A 281 5.88 7.70 -16.36
N SER A 282 5.60 7.43 -15.09
CA SER A 282 5.25 6.09 -14.61
C SER A 282 3.85 5.68 -15.03
N VAL A 283 3.57 4.36 -14.98
CA VAL A 283 2.22 3.81 -15.24
C VAL A 283 1.20 4.41 -14.30
N LYS A 284 1.58 4.57 -13.02
CA LYS A 284 0.75 5.24 -12.03
C LYS A 284 0.38 6.65 -12.49
N GLU A 285 1.37 7.46 -12.84
CA GLU A 285 1.15 8.87 -13.22
C GLU A 285 0.26 9.03 -14.46
N VAL A 286 0.49 8.25 -15.52
CA VAL A 286 -0.34 8.38 -16.75
C VAL A 286 -1.77 7.92 -16.55
N ILE A 287 -2.02 6.95 -15.66
CA ILE A 287 -3.37 6.46 -15.39
C ILE A 287 -4.10 7.36 -14.39
N ASP A 288 -3.43 7.79 -13.31
CA ASP A 288 -4.04 8.65 -12.29
C ASP A 288 -4.34 10.05 -12.83
N SER A 289 -3.57 10.52 -13.84
CA SER A 289 -3.83 11.77 -14.55
C SER A 289 -4.78 11.62 -15.75
N ASP A 290 -5.38 10.43 -15.95
CA ASP A 290 -6.30 10.13 -17.06
C ASP A 290 -5.72 10.33 -18.47
N ARG A 291 -4.39 10.46 -18.63
CA ARG A 291 -3.71 10.48 -19.95
C ARG A 291 -3.84 9.15 -20.70
N ARG A 292 -3.92 8.05 -19.96
CA ARG A 292 -4.26 6.72 -20.45
C ARG A 292 -5.33 6.10 -19.56
N SER A 293 -6.30 5.43 -20.17
CA SER A 293 -7.36 4.76 -19.42
C SER A 293 -6.91 3.43 -18.83
N PHE A 294 -7.54 3.03 -17.72
CA PHE A 294 -7.29 1.71 -17.13
C PHE A 294 -7.71 0.57 -18.07
N SER A 295 -8.68 0.78 -18.97
CA SER A 295 -9.03 -0.22 -19.97
C SER A 295 -7.96 -0.42 -21.04
N GLU A 296 -7.21 0.63 -21.41
CA GLU A 296 -6.05 0.50 -22.28
C GLU A 296 -4.90 -0.22 -21.57
N PHE A 297 -4.72 0.07 -20.28
CA PHE A 297 -3.75 -0.65 -19.45
C PHE A 297 -4.04 -2.16 -19.40
N LEU A 298 -5.30 -2.59 -19.30
CA LEU A 298 -5.62 -4.03 -19.33
C LEU A 298 -5.15 -4.71 -20.64
N LYS A 299 -5.17 -4.01 -21.78
CA LYS A 299 -4.63 -4.52 -23.06
C LYS A 299 -3.10 -4.61 -23.06
N LEU A 300 -2.43 -3.71 -22.33
CA LEU A 300 -0.98 -3.81 -22.07
C LEU A 300 -0.68 -5.01 -21.17
N LEU A 301 -1.47 -5.19 -20.10
CA LEU A 301 -1.30 -6.25 -19.13
C LEU A 301 -1.41 -7.65 -19.76
N GLU A 302 -2.32 -7.84 -20.72
CA GLU A 302 -2.45 -9.09 -21.50
C GLU A 302 -1.15 -9.52 -22.21
N LYS A 303 -0.22 -8.57 -22.44
CA LYS A 303 1.08 -8.83 -23.09
C LYS A 303 2.24 -8.99 -22.10
N SER A 304 1.98 -8.86 -20.79
CA SER A 304 3.01 -8.74 -19.76
C SER A 304 3.50 -10.07 -19.17
N ASP A 305 2.85 -11.20 -19.47
CA ASP A 305 3.12 -12.49 -18.80
C ASP A 305 4.60 -12.89 -18.78
N ARG A 306 5.31 -12.75 -19.92
CA ARG A 306 6.74 -13.07 -19.99
C ARG A 306 7.59 -12.11 -19.17
N PHE A 307 7.25 -10.82 -19.20
CA PHE A 307 7.92 -9.78 -18.41
C PHE A 307 7.76 -10.04 -16.92
N LYS A 308 6.55 -10.34 -16.47
CA LYS A 308 6.30 -10.67 -15.05
C LYS A 308 7.04 -11.94 -14.64
N LYS A 309 7.04 -12.98 -15.47
CA LYS A 309 7.77 -14.23 -15.17
C LYS A 309 9.27 -13.97 -15.01
N TRP A 310 9.80 -13.08 -15.84
CA TRP A 310 11.18 -12.61 -15.73
C TRP A 310 11.41 -11.83 -14.41
N THR A 311 10.58 -10.84 -14.05
CA THR A 311 10.79 -10.04 -12.82
C THR A 311 10.82 -10.87 -11.54
N VAL A 312 10.02 -11.94 -11.46
CA VAL A 312 10.04 -12.85 -10.30
C VAL A 312 11.29 -13.68 -10.22
N GLY A 313 11.82 -14.06 -11.38
CA GLY A 313 13.03 -14.85 -11.50
C GLY A 313 14.32 -14.12 -11.15
N VAL A 314 14.29 -12.78 -11.08
CA VAL A 314 15.46 -11.99 -10.74
C VAL A 314 15.92 -12.27 -9.30
N ASN A 315 17.22 -12.53 -9.16
CA ASN A 315 17.88 -12.68 -7.86
C ASN A 315 17.77 -11.35 -7.08
N PRO A 316 17.18 -11.37 -5.86
CA PRO A 316 17.09 -10.19 -5.00
C PRO A 316 18.41 -9.48 -4.74
N ASP A 317 19.52 -10.20 -4.65
CA ASP A 317 20.84 -9.61 -4.36
C ASP A 317 21.47 -8.91 -5.57
N VAL A 318 21.00 -9.23 -6.78
CA VAL A 318 21.49 -8.62 -8.03
C VAL A 318 20.63 -7.40 -8.40
N GLY A 319 19.32 -7.47 -8.15
CA GLY A 319 18.38 -6.41 -8.46
C GLY A 319 17.89 -6.43 -9.92
N VAL A 320 16.68 -5.92 -10.14
CA VAL A 320 15.99 -5.95 -11.46
C VAL A 320 16.66 -5.03 -12.47
N VAL A 321 17.24 -3.92 -12.00
CA VAL A 321 17.98 -2.99 -12.86
C VAL A 321 19.22 -3.65 -13.45
N SER A 322 20.05 -4.25 -12.59
CA SER A 322 21.29 -4.92 -13.02
C SER A 322 21.00 -6.05 -14.00
N GLU A 323 20.01 -6.88 -13.69
CA GLU A 323 19.61 -8.00 -14.55
C GLU A 323 19.08 -7.53 -15.90
N TYR A 324 18.25 -6.47 -15.90
CA TYR A 324 17.75 -5.86 -17.13
C TYR A 324 18.89 -5.36 -18.03
N LEU A 325 19.88 -4.67 -17.45
CA LEU A 325 21.03 -4.13 -18.16
C LEU A 325 21.96 -5.23 -18.68
N ASN A 326 22.14 -6.31 -17.92
CA ASN A 326 22.92 -7.47 -18.35
C ASN A 326 22.29 -8.13 -19.58
N GLU A 327 20.97 -8.30 -19.58
CA GLU A 327 20.25 -8.88 -20.72
C GLU A 327 20.29 -8.03 -21.99
N LEU A 328 20.50 -6.72 -21.89
CA LEU A 328 20.70 -5.86 -23.06
C LEU A 328 21.99 -6.21 -23.83
N GLY A 329 23.03 -6.69 -23.14
CA GLY A 329 24.30 -7.12 -23.73
C GLY A 329 25.16 -5.96 -24.25
N GLY A 330 26.25 -5.65 -23.53
CA GLY A 330 27.49 -5.08 -24.08
C GLY A 330 27.53 -3.58 -24.44
N GLN A 331 28.28 -2.81 -23.65
CA GLN A 331 28.97 -1.53 -23.91
C GLN A 331 28.18 -0.29 -24.38
N HIS A 332 27.12 -0.38 -25.17
CA HIS A 332 26.57 0.80 -25.86
C HIS A 332 25.65 1.70 -25.02
N TRP A 333 25.19 1.22 -23.87
CA TRP A 333 24.26 1.97 -23.00
C TRP A 333 24.99 2.89 -22.01
N LEU A 334 26.24 2.56 -21.65
CA LEU A 334 27.11 3.38 -20.79
C LEU A 334 27.43 4.75 -21.40
N GLU A 335 27.26 4.90 -22.72
CA GLU A 335 27.53 6.14 -23.46
C GLU A 335 26.33 7.10 -23.51
N ARG A 336 25.10 6.63 -23.24
CA ARG A 336 23.87 7.44 -23.40
C ARG A 336 23.23 7.92 -22.08
N THR A 337 23.62 7.36 -20.95
CA THR A 337 23.08 7.75 -19.63
C THR A 337 24.22 8.31 -18.77
N PRO A 338 24.06 9.48 -18.10
CA PRO A 338 25.13 10.03 -17.27
C PRO A 338 25.58 8.99 -16.24
N GLY A 339 26.86 8.58 -16.27
CA GLY A 339 27.39 7.51 -15.40
C GLY A 339 27.19 7.73 -13.89
N LYS A 340 26.85 8.96 -13.47
CA LYS A 340 26.43 9.29 -12.10
C LYS A 340 25.08 8.66 -11.71
N THR A 341 24.12 8.63 -12.62
CA THR A 341 22.76 8.07 -12.44
C THR A 341 22.82 6.56 -12.18
N ILE A 342 23.67 5.86 -12.93
CA ILE A 342 23.88 4.42 -12.83
C ILE A 342 24.58 4.08 -11.51
N ARG A 343 25.61 4.85 -11.13
CA ARG A 343 26.36 4.65 -9.88
C ARG A 343 25.52 5.00 -8.65
N TYR A 344 24.56 5.92 -8.77
CA TYR A 344 23.59 6.18 -7.71
C TYR A 344 22.58 5.01 -7.61
N ALA A 345 21.95 4.58 -8.71
CA ALA A 345 20.98 3.49 -8.71
C ALA A 345 21.57 2.13 -8.29
N LEU A 346 22.81 1.81 -8.72
CA LEU A 346 23.54 0.61 -8.28
C LEU A 346 24.24 0.79 -6.92
N GLY A 347 24.47 2.04 -6.49
CA GLY A 347 25.10 2.34 -5.21
C GLY A 347 24.11 2.33 -4.05
N SER A 348 22.85 2.72 -4.29
CA SER A 348 21.77 2.72 -3.29
C SER A 348 21.19 1.33 -3.01
N THR A 349 21.43 0.34 -3.88
CA THR A 349 21.09 -1.07 -3.61
C THR A 349 22.15 -1.77 -2.74
N ILE A 350 23.37 -1.24 -2.68
CA ILE A 350 24.50 -1.82 -1.94
C ILE A 350 24.78 -1.08 -0.61
N SER A 351 24.22 0.13 -0.40
CA SER A 351 24.51 0.97 0.77
C SER A 351 23.70 0.62 2.02
N ALA A 352 23.83 -0.61 2.52
CA ALA A 352 23.55 -0.95 3.92
C ALA A 352 24.58 -1.91 4.54
N PHE A 353 25.67 -2.25 3.82
CA PHE A 353 26.85 -2.90 4.39
C PHE A 353 28.11 -2.33 3.71
N GLU A 354 29.12 -2.05 4.52
CA GLU A 354 30.40 -1.44 4.14
C GLU A 354 31.20 -2.23 3.06
N PRO A 355 32.21 -1.60 2.44
CA PRO A 355 32.63 -1.90 1.07
C PRO A 355 33.59 -3.09 0.99
N PHE A 356 33.28 -4.04 0.11
CA PHE A 356 34.28 -4.89 -0.51
C PHE A 356 34.12 -4.87 -2.02
N ILE A 357 34.77 -3.88 -2.65
CA ILE A 357 35.30 -4.06 -4.01
C ILE A 357 36.55 -4.91 -3.81
N GLY A 358 36.41 -6.22 -4.01
CA GLY A 358 37.55 -7.12 -3.94
C GLY A 358 37.13 -8.57 -3.85
N SER A 359 37.05 -9.21 -5.02
CA SER A 359 37.09 -10.66 -5.22
C SER A 359 35.73 -11.36 -5.36
N ALA A 360 35.65 -12.12 -6.44
CA ALA A 360 34.63 -13.10 -6.80
C ALA A 360 33.26 -12.55 -7.22
N LEU A 361 33.20 -12.15 -8.50
CA LEU A 361 32.16 -12.63 -9.42
C LEU A 361 32.09 -14.17 -9.33
N SER A 362 31.54 -14.67 -8.22
CA SER A 362 31.15 -16.06 -8.05
C SER A 362 29.81 -16.19 -8.76
N LEU A 363 29.89 -16.54 -10.04
CA LEU A 363 28.79 -16.95 -10.89
C LEU A 363 27.75 -17.73 -10.06
N ALA A 364 26.60 -17.10 -9.83
CA ALA A 364 25.42 -17.82 -9.41
C ALA A 364 24.92 -18.59 -10.63
N ASP A 365 25.46 -19.79 -10.82
CA ASP A 365 24.91 -20.84 -11.67
C ASP A 365 23.58 -21.30 -11.09
N THR A 366 22.54 -20.50 -11.32
CA THR A 366 21.16 -20.96 -11.47
C THR A 366 20.42 -19.89 -12.27
N LEU A 367 20.84 -19.71 -13.53
CA LEU A 367 19.94 -19.09 -14.49
C LEU A 367 18.64 -19.89 -14.49
N ILE A 368 17.54 -19.18 -14.61
CA ILE A 368 16.23 -19.73 -14.94
C ILE A 368 16.31 -20.16 -16.41
N THR A 369 17.06 -21.22 -16.62
CA THR A 369 17.39 -21.87 -17.88
C THR A 369 16.45 -23.05 -18.06
N ASP A 370 15.21 -22.73 -18.35
CA ASP A 370 14.66 -23.37 -19.52
C ASP A 370 13.71 -22.36 -20.18
N LYS A 371 14.19 -21.75 -21.27
CA LYS A 371 13.29 -21.34 -22.35
C LYS A 371 12.22 -20.30 -21.97
N LEU A 372 12.60 -19.07 -21.65
CA LEU A 372 11.85 -17.91 -22.22
C LEU A 372 12.25 -17.79 -23.70
N ALA A 373 11.94 -18.86 -24.46
CA ALA A 373 12.12 -19.11 -25.89
C ALA A 373 13.21 -18.28 -26.59
N ILE A 374 14.33 -18.93 -26.95
CA ILE A 374 15.40 -18.45 -27.85
C ILE A 374 15.06 -17.08 -28.47
N GLY A 375 15.52 -15.99 -27.83
CA GLY A 375 15.43 -14.63 -28.37
C GLY A 375 14.45 -13.65 -27.71
N TRP A 376 13.67 -14.00 -26.69
CA TRP A 376 12.90 -12.99 -25.94
C TRP A 376 13.76 -12.31 -24.85
N LYS A 377 13.65 -10.98 -24.73
CA LYS A 377 14.34 -10.13 -23.72
C LYS A 377 13.33 -9.16 -23.08
N PRO A 378 13.49 -8.73 -21.81
CA PRO A 378 12.58 -7.82 -21.13
C PRO A 378 12.49 -6.47 -21.84
N ASN A 379 13.57 -6.02 -22.46
CA ASN A 379 13.59 -4.80 -23.28
C ASN A 379 12.64 -4.84 -24.48
N HIS A 380 12.32 -6.03 -25.02
CA HIS A 380 11.32 -6.16 -26.08
C HIS A 380 9.95 -5.73 -25.59
N PHE A 381 9.54 -6.17 -24.39
CA PHE A 381 8.27 -5.75 -23.80
C PHE A 381 8.29 -4.27 -23.43
N VAL A 382 9.37 -3.79 -22.81
CA VAL A 382 9.51 -2.38 -22.43
C VAL A 382 9.40 -1.45 -23.64
N ASN A 383 10.18 -1.68 -24.71
CA ASN A 383 10.19 -0.78 -25.87
C ASN A 383 8.98 -0.94 -26.79
N LYS A 384 8.40 -2.15 -26.93
CA LYS A 384 7.26 -2.36 -27.85
C LYS A 384 5.90 -2.10 -27.20
N HIS A 385 5.82 -2.08 -25.87
CA HIS A 385 4.53 -2.01 -25.18
C HIS A 385 4.51 -0.97 -24.05
N VAL A 386 5.48 -1.00 -23.13
CA VAL A 386 5.46 -0.06 -21.98
C VAL A 386 5.75 1.37 -22.42
N LYS A 387 6.88 1.64 -23.07
CA LYS A 387 7.23 2.99 -23.53
C LYS A 387 6.17 3.60 -24.46
N PRO A 388 5.64 2.88 -25.48
CA PRO A 388 4.54 3.41 -26.29
C PRO A 388 3.27 3.73 -25.49
N PHE A 389 2.95 2.94 -24.46
CA PHE A 389 1.82 3.24 -23.58
C PHE A 389 2.06 4.52 -22.77
N LEU A 390 3.29 4.73 -22.28
CA LEU A 390 3.69 5.89 -21.48
C LEU A 390 3.96 7.15 -22.33
N ASN A 391 4.24 6.99 -23.62
CA ASN A 391 4.56 8.09 -24.50
C ASN A 391 3.31 8.90 -24.82
N GLU A 392 3.46 10.22 -24.81
CA GLU A 392 2.45 11.19 -25.21
C GLU A 392 2.55 11.41 -26.73
N GLU A 393 1.99 10.48 -27.50
CA GLU A 393 1.34 10.86 -28.75
C GLU A 393 -0.15 11.11 -28.48
#